data_AF-A0A6B8MES1-F1
#
_entry.id   AF-A0A6B8MES1-F1
#
_cell.length_a   1.000
_cell.length_b   1.000
_cell.length_c   1.000
_cell.angle_alpha   90.00
_cell.angle_beta   90.00
_cell.angle_gamma   90.00
#
_symmetry.space_group_name_H-M   'P 1'
#
loop_
_entity.id
_entity.type
_entity.pdbx_description
1 polymer ?
#
loop_
_entity_poly.entity_id
_entity_poly.type
_entity_poly.pdbx_seq_one_letter_code
_entity_poly.pdbx_strand_id
1 'polypeptide(L)'
;MHSLARRLSFLLLTNAVVTLTLNEPAAAQSANVEKVLQNIVDALTGNVAKLLATLAIIVTGMSWMFGYLDLRRAGYVILGIAILFGAAEIVTTLTGR
;
A
#
# COMPACT_ATOMS: atom_id res chain seq x y z
N MET A 1 -1.63 -8.38 54.78
CA MET A 1 -1.65 -8.61 53.32
C MET A 1 -2.23 -7.44 52.51
N HIS A 2 -3.00 -6.50 53.08
CA HIS A 2 -3.55 -5.34 52.35
C HIS A 2 -2.54 -4.25 51.92
N SER A 3 -1.42 -4.08 52.63
CA SER A 3 -0.39 -3.08 52.29
C SER A 3 0.42 -3.42 51.03
N LEU A 4 0.51 -4.71 50.69
CA LEU A 4 1.23 -5.21 49.52
C LEU A 4 0.42 -5.02 48.23
N ALA A 5 -0.89 -5.31 48.29
CA ALA A 5 -1.82 -5.11 47.17
C ALA A 5 -1.97 -3.62 46.79
N ARG A 6 -1.93 -2.72 47.79
CA ARG A 6 -2.01 -1.27 47.58
C ARG A 6 -0.73 -0.68 46.95
N ARG A 7 0.42 -1.27 47.23
CA ARG A 7 1.71 -0.88 46.60
C ARG A 7 1.79 -1.33 45.15
N LEU A 8 1.32 -2.56 44.86
CA LEU A 8 1.28 -3.09 43.49
C LEU A 8 0.32 -2.31 42.59
N SER A 9 -0.86 -1.95 43.10
CA SER A 9 -1.84 -1.15 42.35
C SER A 9 -1.33 0.27 42.06
N PHE A 10 -0.66 0.91 43.02
CA PHE A 10 -0.01 2.21 42.77
C PHE A 10 1.04 2.12 41.66
N LEU A 11 1.92 1.11 41.68
CA LEU A 11 2.97 0.95 40.68
C LEU A 11 2.44 0.71 39.25
N LEU A 12 1.35 -0.04 39.12
CA LEU A 12 0.72 -0.29 37.81
C LEU A 12 0.09 0.99 37.24
N LEU A 13 -0.53 1.81 38.08
CA LEU A 13 -1.15 3.07 37.67
C LEU A 13 -0.10 4.10 37.23
N THR A 14 1.03 4.23 37.93
CA THR A 14 2.09 5.15 37.52
C THR A 14 2.71 4.76 36.19
N ASN A 15 2.89 3.45 35.94
CA ASN A 15 3.47 2.96 34.69
C ASN A 15 2.52 3.19 33.48
N ALA A 16 1.21 3.03 33.69
CA ALA A 16 0.20 3.36 32.68
C ALA A 16 0.17 4.88 32.36
N VAL A 17 0.34 5.74 33.36
CA VAL A 17 0.40 7.19 33.13
C VAL A 17 1.68 7.59 32.40
N VAL A 18 2.83 7.02 32.77
CA VAL A 18 4.12 7.32 32.13
C VAL A 18 4.12 6.91 30.65
N THR A 19 3.54 5.75 30.32
CA THR A 19 3.40 5.30 28.91
C THR A 19 2.48 6.20 28.09
N LEU A 20 1.43 6.78 28.68
CA LEU A 20 0.55 7.74 28.01
C LEU A 20 1.24 9.10 27.77
N THR A 21 2.12 9.54 28.67
CA THR A 21 2.82 10.83 28.56
C THR A 21 4.07 10.80 27.67
N LEU A 22 4.63 9.62 27.39
CA LEU A 22 5.79 9.43 26.51
C LEU A 22 5.42 9.17 25.05
N ASN A 23 4.13 9.04 24.75
CA ASN A 23 3.66 9.00 23.37
C ASN A 23 3.72 10.42 22.77
N GLU A 24 4.87 10.79 22.19
CA GLU A 24 4.95 11.94 21.28
C GLU A 24 4.21 11.59 19.97
N PRO A 25 2.99 12.11 19.70
CA PRO A 25 2.18 11.60 18.59
C PRO A 25 2.39 12.33 17.26
N ALA A 26 3.38 13.23 17.14
CA ALA A 26 3.45 14.17 16.01
C ALA A 26 4.61 13.93 15.02
N ALA A 27 5.74 13.37 15.46
CA ALA A 27 6.92 13.17 14.61
C ALA A 27 6.99 11.80 13.92
N ALA A 28 6.22 10.81 14.38
CA ALA A 28 6.17 9.46 13.79
C ALA A 28 5.15 9.32 12.64
N GLN A 29 4.23 10.28 12.48
CA GLN A 29 3.15 10.19 11.49
C GLN A 29 3.60 10.60 10.08
N SER A 30 4.57 11.49 9.93
CA SER A 30 5.15 11.85 8.63
C SER A 30 5.89 10.67 7.99
N ALA A 31 6.65 9.91 8.78
CA ALA A 31 7.28 8.65 8.37
C ALA A 31 6.26 7.56 7.98
N ASN A 32 5.03 7.65 8.48
CA ASN A 32 3.97 6.70 8.15
C ASN A 32 3.36 6.95 6.78
N VAL A 33 3.26 8.22 6.34
CA VAL A 33 2.67 8.55 5.03
C VAL A 33 3.53 8.00 3.90
N GLU A 34 4.85 8.22 3.93
CA GLU A 34 5.77 7.69 2.92
C GLU A 34 5.69 6.15 2.84
N LYS A 35 5.68 5.47 4.00
CA LYS A 35 5.53 4.02 4.07
C LYS A 35 4.19 3.52 3.51
N VAL A 36 3.10 4.23 3.79
CA VAL A 36 1.77 3.91 3.24
C VAL A 36 1.77 4.08 1.72
N LEU A 37 2.33 5.18 1.21
CA LEU A 37 2.43 5.43 -0.23
C LEU A 37 3.28 4.35 -0.91
N GLN A 38 4.42 3.99 -0.31
CA GLN A 38 5.27 2.91 -0.82
C GLN A 38 4.53 1.57 -0.85
N ASN A 39 3.82 1.21 0.23
CA ASN A 39 3.03 -0.02 0.26
C ASN A 39 1.97 -0.06 -0.84
N ILE A 40 1.34 1.08 -1.17
CA ILE A 40 0.39 1.18 -2.27
C ILE A 40 1.10 0.96 -3.60
N VAL A 41 2.23 1.63 -3.83
CA VAL A 41 3.03 1.47 -5.06
C VAL A 41 3.50 0.01 -5.21
N ASP A 42 4.01 -0.60 -4.15
CA ASP A 42 4.45 -2.00 -4.13
C ASP A 42 3.28 -2.96 -4.40
N ALA A 43 2.11 -2.71 -3.83
CA ALA A 43 0.91 -3.49 -4.09
C ALA A 43 0.46 -3.40 -5.56
N LEU A 44 0.57 -2.21 -6.17
CA LEU A 44 0.15 -1.96 -7.55
C LEU A 44 1.18 -2.40 -8.60
N THR A 45 2.46 -2.52 -8.24
CA THR A 45 3.55 -2.86 -9.17
C THR A 45 4.16 -4.26 -8.92
N GLY A 46 3.81 -4.89 -7.79
CA GLY A 46 4.30 -6.21 -7.40
C GLY A 46 3.79 -7.37 -8.25
N ASN A 47 4.23 -8.58 -7.91
CA ASN A 47 3.94 -9.80 -8.70
C ASN A 47 2.43 -10.09 -8.81
N VAL A 48 1.66 -9.83 -7.76
CA VAL A 48 0.20 -10.05 -7.77
C VAL A 48 -0.45 -9.15 -8.82
N ALA A 49 -0.10 -7.87 -8.87
CA ALA A 49 -0.63 -6.95 -9.88
C ALA A 49 -0.23 -7.35 -11.31
N LYS A 50 1.01 -7.83 -11.50
CA LYS A 50 1.46 -8.37 -12.80
C LYS A 50 0.61 -9.55 -13.26
N LEU A 51 0.33 -10.50 -12.37
CA LEU A 51 -0.54 -11.65 -12.69
C LEU A 51 -1.96 -11.21 -13.04
N LEU A 52 -2.54 -10.27 -12.28
CA LEU A 52 -3.87 -9.72 -12.57
C LEU A 52 -3.90 -9.00 -13.93
N ALA A 53 -2.85 -8.24 -14.25
CA ALA A 53 -2.73 -7.58 -15.55
C ALA A 53 -2.64 -8.60 -16.70
N THR A 54 -1.87 -9.68 -16.54
CA THR A 54 -1.81 -10.77 -17.53
C THR A 54 -3.18 -11.39 -17.77
N LEU A 55 -3.93 -11.70 -16.70
CA LEU A 55 -5.29 -12.24 -16.83
C LEU A 55 -6.23 -11.25 -17.53
N ALA A 56 -6.16 -9.96 -17.19
CA ALA A 56 -6.96 -8.92 -17.82
C ALA A 56 -6.69 -8.82 -19.33
N ILE A 57 -5.42 -8.92 -19.75
CA ILE A 57 -5.03 -8.93 -21.17
C ILE A 57 -5.61 -10.15 -21.88
N ILE A 58 -5.51 -11.34 -21.27
CA ILE A 58 -6.06 -12.59 -21.84
C ILE A 58 -7.58 -12.45 -22.05
N VAL A 59 -8.31 -11.99 -21.04
CA VAL A 59 -9.77 -11.79 -21.13
C VAL A 59 -10.14 -10.74 -22.17
N THR A 60 -9.38 -9.64 -22.24
CA THR A 60 -9.60 -8.59 -23.24
C THR A 60 -9.36 -9.10 -24.66
N GLY A 61 -8.29 -9.86 -24.88
CA GLY A 61 -7.97 -10.49 -26.16
C GLY A 61 -9.07 -11.45 -26.61
N MET A 62 -9.53 -12.34 -25.72
CA MET A 62 -10.65 -13.23 -26.00
C MET A 62 -11.92 -12.44 -26.34
N SER A 63 -12.27 -11.45 -25.52
CA SER A 63 -13.47 -10.63 -25.73
C SER A 63 -13.45 -9.87 -27.06
N TRP A 64 -12.28 -9.39 -27.48
CA TRP A 64 -12.08 -8.75 -28.77
C TRP A 64 -12.25 -9.74 -29.94
N MET A 65 -11.67 -10.95 -29.84
CA MET A 65 -11.79 -11.97 -30.89
C MET A 65 -13.23 -12.45 -31.13
N PHE A 66 -14.07 -12.46 -30.10
CA PHE A 66 -15.49 -12.82 -30.22
C PHE A 66 -16.40 -11.63 -30.56
N GLY A 67 -15.85 -10.44 -30.80
CA GLY A 67 -16.62 -9.25 -31.18
C GLY A 67 -17.40 -8.59 -30.05
N TYR A 68 -17.14 -8.96 -28.78
CA TYR A 68 -17.75 -8.30 -27.61
C TYR A 68 -17.10 -6.95 -27.30
N LEU A 69 -15.87 -6.72 -27.76
CA LEU A 69 -15.14 -5.46 -27.61
C LEU A 69 -14.59 -4.99 -28.95
N ASP A 70 -14.63 -3.68 -29.19
CA ASP A 70 -13.96 -3.04 -30.33
C ASP A 70 -12.46 -2.91 -30.10
N LEU A 71 -11.68 -2.85 -31.19
CA LEU A 71 -10.23 -2.68 -31.14
C LEU A 71 -9.81 -1.45 -30.33
N ARG A 72 -10.57 -0.35 -30.43
CA ARG A 72 -10.33 0.87 -29.66
C ARG A 72 -10.43 0.64 -28.15
N ARG A 73 -11.43 -0.14 -27.71
CA ARG A 73 -11.64 -0.45 -26.28
C ARG A 73 -10.55 -1.39 -25.76
N ALA A 74 -10.20 -2.42 -26.53
CA ALA A 74 -9.09 -3.31 -26.21
C ALA A 74 -7.76 -2.53 -26.11
N GLY A 75 -7.53 -1.59 -27.02
CA GLY A 75 -6.35 -0.71 -27.00
C GLY A 75 -6.25 0.14 -25.74
N TYR A 76 -7.37 0.67 -25.21
CA TYR A 76 -7.37 1.43 -23.96
C TYR A 76 -6.95 0.58 -22.75
N VAL A 77 -7.37 -0.68 -22.70
CA VAL A 77 -6.97 -1.59 -21.61
C VAL A 77 -5.45 -1.84 -21.65
N ILE A 78 -4.91 -2.14 -22.83
CA ILE A 78 -3.48 -2.38 -23.02
C ILE A 78 -2.67 -1.12 -22.67
N LEU A 79 -3.12 0.05 -23.13
CA LEU A 79 -2.48 1.33 -22.81
C LEU A 79 -2.49 1.62 -21.31
N GLY A 80 -3.62 1.37 -20.63
CA GLY A 80 -3.73 1.56 -19.19
C GLY A 80 -2.75 0.69 -18.40
N ILE A 81 -2.57 -0.57 -18.81
CA ILE A 81 -1.59 -1.48 -18.20
C ILE A 81 -0.15 -1.01 -18.49
N ALA A 82 0.13 -0.57 -19.72
CA ALA A 82 1.45 -0.03 -20.08
C ALA A 82 1.80 1.22 -19.24
N ILE A 83 0.83 2.09 -18.98
CA ILE A 83 1.02 3.26 -18.12
C ILE A 83 1.22 2.85 -16.65
N LEU A 84 0.42 1.91 -16.13
CA LEU A 84 0.52 1.44 -14.74
C LEU A 84 1.95 0.99 -14.39
N PHE A 85 2.54 0.14 -15.24
CA PHE A 85 3.89 -0.37 -15.02
C PHE A 85 4.97 0.59 -15.51
N GLY A 86 4.72 1.33 -16.59
CA GLY A 86 5.68 2.28 -17.15
C GLY A 86 5.89 3.52 -16.28
N ALA A 87 4.86 3.99 -15.57
CA ALA A 87 4.95 5.18 -14.73
C ALA A 87 6.00 5.04 -13.62
N ALA A 88 6.04 3.87 -12.95
CA ALA A 88 7.03 3.60 -11.91
C ALA A 88 8.46 3.67 -12.46
N GLU A 89 8.72 3.02 -13.61
CA GLU A 89 10.03 3.01 -14.26
C GLU A 89 10.48 4.41 -14.71
N ILE A 90 9.55 5.18 -15.29
CA ILE A 90 9.82 6.56 -15.73
C ILE A 90 10.24 7.42 -14.54
N VAL A 91 9.52 7.36 -13.42
CA VAL A 91 9.85 8.17 -12.23
C VAL A 91 11.19 7.75 -11.64
N THR A 92 11.48 6.46 -11.53
CA THR A 92 12.77 5.94 -11.06
C THR A 92 13.92 6.46 -11.93
N THR A 93 13.78 6.35 -13.26
CA THR A 93 14.78 6.85 -14.22
C THR A 93 15.00 8.36 -14.10
N LEU A 94 13.93 9.15 -13.93
CA LEU A 94 14.02 10.61 -13.83
C LEU A 94 14.59 11.09 -12.49
N THR A 95 14.35 10.35 -11.41
CA THR A 95 14.84 10.71 -10.07
C THR A 95 16.28 10.23 -9.81
N GLY A 96 16.84 9.42 -10.71
CA GLY A 96 18.24 8.96 -10.64
C GLY A 96 18.49 8.01 -9.46
N ARG A 97 17.46 7.30 -9.00
CA ARG A 97 17.51 6.29 -7.96
C ARG A 97 17.22 4.91 -8.51
#